data_AF-A0AAN9YZ97-F1
#
_entry.id   AF-A0AAN9YZ97-F1
#
_cell.length_a   1.000
_cell.length_b   1.000
_cell.length_c   1.000
_cell.angle_alpha   90.00
_cell.angle_beta   90.00
_cell.angle_gamma   90.00
#
_symmetry.space_group_name_H-M   'P 1'
#
loop_
_entity.id
_entity.type
_entity.pdbx_description
1 polymer ?
#
loop_
_entity_poly.entity_id
_entity_poly.type
_entity_poly.pdbx_seq_one_letter_code
_entity_poly.pdbx_strand_id
1 'polypeptide(L)'
;MCDEIEYNVFYQILQNKYRKKYEMALSNCWTICIPCSPALRGIKIDKEFVDIHILKPFSATSTDLFVSGSENSYGFNVGNETISLNKAPFSINEKYSVNIKCVESGYNKDYQQYKIFVIDRPLSPRFCSLPAESDCLLQLNQKITSLQDASNFLSKFSLELLDTNLKSLVAEASFWNEDLDNIKDKIHEVLSIHWVQFLQSQTLELQREARFQKLLTTALENHITHSLHDTLFPVICHRHRLQDEAVLSQLRELASRGVTADQLGAPEDFAVPLPAAVVELASLDSFTAPIDKLFCLRTTLDLILAEVKGAIIDAQSVLLTDAELPSLSTDNLVPLLMSVIIQAKPLHMFSNLYYVEHFQWTLSPKDAMSFSVVTFQAAVQELLRIKGSDLKPRSEKVHRELGLEELIKVTGEVDEHFDRNGERCQTGPVSPLDRELERITSLIEASTQDLSAVDHQED
;
A
#
# COMPACT_ATOMS: atom_id res chain seq x y z
N MET A 1 -2.08 -28.87 -7.38
CA MET A 1 -3.04 -29.94 -7.72
C MET A 1 -2.75 -30.40 -9.13
N CYS A 2 -2.84 -31.69 -9.43
CA CYS A 2 -2.68 -32.19 -10.79
C CYS A 2 -3.99 -31.89 -11.54
N ASP A 3 -3.93 -31.20 -12.68
CA ASP A 3 -5.12 -30.99 -13.51
C ASP A 3 -5.70 -32.34 -13.93
N GLU A 4 -7.04 -32.46 -13.99
CA GLU A 4 -7.65 -33.61 -14.66
C GLU A 4 -7.20 -33.61 -16.13
N ILE A 5 -6.63 -34.73 -16.58
CA ILE A 5 -5.99 -34.87 -17.90
C ILE A 5 -6.92 -34.47 -19.05
N GLU A 6 -8.23 -34.66 -18.90
CA GLU A 6 -9.25 -34.35 -19.90
C GLU A 6 -9.34 -32.85 -20.23
N TYR A 7 -8.99 -31.97 -19.29
CA TYR A 7 -8.97 -30.51 -19.49
C TYR A 7 -7.60 -29.98 -19.94
N ASN A 8 -6.58 -30.83 -20.05
CA ASN A 8 -5.25 -30.40 -20.45
C ASN A 8 -5.23 -30.01 -21.95
N VAL A 9 -4.84 -28.76 -22.23
CA VAL A 9 -4.82 -28.19 -23.59
C VAL A 9 -3.91 -28.99 -24.54
N PHE A 10 -2.74 -29.45 -24.08
CA PHE A 10 -1.86 -30.27 -24.90
C PHE A 10 -2.48 -31.63 -25.20
N TYR A 11 -3.11 -32.27 -24.21
CA TYR A 11 -3.81 -33.54 -24.41
C TYR A 11 -4.94 -33.43 -25.45
N GLN A 12 -5.79 -32.40 -25.34
CA GLN A 12 -6.86 -32.13 -26.30
C GLN A 12 -6.32 -31.86 -27.71
N ILE A 13 -5.23 -31.08 -27.83
CA ILE A 13 -4.57 -30.82 -29.12
C ILE A 13 -3.98 -32.11 -29.72
N LEU A 14 -3.40 -32.97 -28.88
CA LEU A 14 -2.85 -34.26 -29.30
C LEU A 14 -3.95 -35.19 -29.84
N GLN A 15 -5.09 -35.28 -29.14
CA GLN A 15 -6.24 -36.08 -29.56
C GLN A 15 -6.95 -35.56 -30.82
N ASN A 16 -7.03 -34.24 -30.97
CA ASN A 16 -7.78 -33.61 -32.07
C ASN A 16 -6.89 -33.29 -33.28
N LYS A 17 -5.92 -32.38 -33.12
CA LYS A 17 -5.09 -31.86 -34.21
C LYS A 17 -4.00 -32.84 -34.65
N TYR A 18 -3.38 -33.54 -33.70
CA TYR A 18 -2.32 -34.53 -33.97
C TYR A 18 -2.79 -35.97 -33.82
N ARG A 19 -4.09 -36.22 -34.06
CA ARG A 19 -4.76 -37.53 -33.87
C ARG A 19 -3.98 -38.73 -34.42
N LYS A 20 -3.42 -38.63 -35.63
CA LYS A 20 -2.64 -39.71 -36.24
C LYS A 20 -1.43 -40.12 -35.40
N LYS A 21 -0.74 -39.15 -34.79
CA LYS A 21 0.40 -39.43 -33.90
C LYS A 21 -0.06 -40.01 -32.57
N TYR A 22 -1.17 -39.52 -32.04
CA TYR A 22 -1.79 -40.06 -30.83
C TYR A 22 -2.17 -41.53 -31.02
N GLU A 23 -2.91 -41.87 -32.07
CA GLU A 23 -3.31 -43.25 -32.38
C GLU A 23 -2.09 -44.16 -32.61
N MET A 24 -1.05 -43.65 -33.28
CA MET A 24 0.22 -44.37 -33.49
C MET A 24 0.97 -44.62 -32.18
N ALA A 25 0.97 -43.66 -31.25
CA ALA A 25 1.57 -43.84 -29.92
C ALA A 25 0.82 -44.93 -29.13
N LEU A 26 -0.51 -44.93 -29.17
CA LEU A 26 -1.34 -45.93 -28.51
C LEU A 26 -1.17 -47.34 -29.11
N SER A 27 -1.14 -47.46 -30.45
CA SER A 27 -1.00 -48.76 -31.12
C SER A 27 0.35 -49.42 -30.86
N ASN A 28 1.39 -48.63 -30.57
CA ASN A 28 2.74 -49.12 -30.28
C ASN A 28 3.07 -49.09 -28.78
N CYS A 29 2.09 -48.83 -27.91
CA CYS A 29 2.28 -48.70 -26.47
C CYS A 29 3.41 -47.71 -26.07
N TRP A 30 3.58 -46.64 -26.84
CA TRP A 30 4.54 -45.60 -26.51
C TRP A 30 4.05 -44.78 -25.32
N THR A 31 5.00 -44.27 -24.54
CA THR A 31 4.68 -43.45 -23.37
C THR A 31 4.44 -42.01 -23.80
N ILE A 32 3.33 -41.42 -23.38
CA ILE A 32 2.99 -40.04 -23.70
C ILE A 32 3.25 -39.19 -22.46
N CYS A 33 4.03 -38.12 -22.61
CA CYS A 33 4.34 -37.20 -21.53
C CYS A 33 3.56 -35.90 -21.72
N ILE A 34 2.69 -35.56 -20.78
CA ILE A 34 1.80 -34.41 -20.85
C ILE A 34 2.25 -33.39 -19.81
N PRO A 35 2.82 -32.25 -20.22
CA PRO A 35 3.10 -31.17 -19.29
C PRO A 35 1.82 -30.61 -18.66
N CYS A 36 1.84 -30.34 -17.36
CA CYS A 36 0.74 -29.67 -16.66
C CYS A 36 0.38 -28.34 -17.34
N SER A 37 -0.88 -27.91 -17.26
CA SER A 37 -1.35 -26.70 -17.95
C SER A 37 -0.52 -25.44 -17.65
N PRO A 38 -0.02 -25.20 -16.41
CA PRO A 38 0.86 -24.07 -16.12
C PRO A 38 2.17 -24.08 -16.93
N ALA A 39 2.71 -25.27 -17.23
CA ALA A 39 3.97 -25.44 -17.95
C ALA A 39 3.85 -25.22 -19.46
N LEU A 40 2.62 -25.05 -19.97
CA LEU A 40 2.33 -24.82 -21.40
C LEU A 40 2.16 -23.33 -21.73
N ARG A 41 2.26 -22.43 -20.74
CA ARG A 41 2.04 -20.98 -20.91
C ARG A 41 3.02 -20.37 -21.92
N GLY A 42 2.51 -19.66 -22.92
CA GLY A 42 3.32 -19.00 -23.94
C GLY A 42 4.00 -19.94 -24.96
N ILE A 43 3.81 -21.26 -24.83
CA ILE A 43 4.41 -22.24 -25.72
C ILE A 43 3.49 -22.48 -26.92
N LYS A 44 4.04 -22.33 -28.13
CA LYS A 44 3.36 -22.75 -29.35
C LYS A 44 3.46 -24.27 -29.50
N ILE A 45 2.34 -24.98 -29.38
CA ILE A 45 2.27 -26.44 -29.56
C ILE A 45 2.34 -26.79 -31.04
N ASP A 46 3.56 -26.94 -31.54
CA ASP A 46 3.86 -27.36 -32.91
C ASP A 46 4.18 -28.87 -33.01
N LYS A 47 4.50 -29.32 -34.24
CA LYS A 47 4.79 -30.72 -34.52
C LYS A 47 6.00 -31.21 -33.72
N GLU A 48 6.98 -30.34 -33.51
CA GLU A 48 8.25 -30.62 -32.86
C GLU A 48 8.09 -30.77 -31.36
N PHE A 49 7.28 -29.90 -30.74
CA PHE A 49 6.84 -30.03 -29.36
C PHE A 49 6.17 -31.37 -29.12
N VAL A 50 5.21 -31.74 -29.97
CA VAL A 50 4.49 -33.03 -29.87
C VAL A 50 5.46 -34.21 -29.97
N ASP A 51 6.42 -34.18 -30.91
CA ASP A 51 7.36 -35.28 -31.11
C ASP A 51 8.24 -35.51 -29.88
N ILE A 52 8.74 -34.44 -29.24
CA ILE A 52 9.53 -34.52 -28.00
C ILE A 52 8.79 -35.21 -26.86
N HIS A 53 7.47 -35.04 -26.79
CA HIS A 53 6.63 -35.52 -25.70
C HIS A 53 6.07 -36.94 -25.91
N ILE A 54 6.46 -37.62 -27.00
CA ILE A 54 6.11 -39.02 -27.25
C ILE A 54 7.38 -39.85 -27.16
N LEU A 55 7.47 -40.66 -26.11
CA LEU A 55 8.63 -41.47 -25.76
C LEU A 55 8.51 -42.88 -26.34
N LYS A 56 9.45 -43.23 -27.22
CA LYS A 56 9.56 -44.56 -27.82
C LYS A 56 10.60 -45.38 -27.05
N PRO A 57 10.37 -46.66 -26.73
CA PRO A 57 11.38 -47.49 -26.08
C PRO A 57 12.61 -47.62 -27.00
N PHE A 58 13.82 -47.43 -26.45
CA PHE A 58 15.07 -47.51 -27.22
C PHE A 58 15.40 -48.96 -27.63
N SER A 59 15.10 -49.92 -26.75
CA SER A 59 15.23 -51.36 -27.01
C SER A 59 14.11 -52.10 -26.25
N ALA A 60 13.72 -53.28 -26.73
CA ALA A 60 12.68 -54.08 -26.07
C ALA A 60 13.12 -54.64 -24.69
N THR A 61 14.41 -54.51 -24.33
CA THR A 61 15.00 -55.09 -23.12
C THR A 61 15.38 -54.06 -22.06
N SER A 62 15.43 -52.77 -22.39
CA SER A 62 15.75 -51.69 -21.45
C SER A 62 14.50 -50.88 -21.13
N THR A 63 13.93 -51.06 -19.93
CA THR A 63 12.72 -50.36 -19.47
C THR A 63 12.90 -48.87 -19.24
N ASP A 64 14.15 -48.41 -19.12
CA ASP A 64 14.42 -47.08 -18.58
C ASP A 64 14.89 -46.10 -19.66
N LEU A 65 15.17 -46.56 -20.90
CA LEU A 65 15.72 -45.72 -21.98
C LEU A 65 14.70 -45.47 -23.09
N PHE A 66 14.41 -44.19 -23.31
CA PHE A 66 13.44 -43.75 -24.31
C PHE A 66 14.05 -42.77 -25.28
N VAL A 67 13.51 -42.76 -26.49
CA VAL A 67 13.94 -41.88 -27.58
C VAL A 67 12.76 -41.14 -28.15
N SER A 68 12.94 -39.85 -28.41
CA SER A 68 11.98 -39.03 -29.15
C SER A 68 12.50 -38.68 -30.55
N GLY A 69 11.60 -38.72 -31.54
CA GLY A 69 11.86 -38.28 -32.93
C GLY A 69 12.64 -39.28 -33.78
N SER A 70 12.85 -38.94 -35.06
CA SER A 70 13.70 -39.68 -36.00
C SER A 70 14.72 -38.70 -36.59
N GLU A 71 16.00 -39.07 -36.51
CA GLU A 71 17.21 -38.38 -37.02
C GLU A 71 18.03 -37.54 -36.01
N ASN A 72 17.43 -36.69 -35.16
CA ASN A 72 18.14 -35.93 -34.10
C ASN A 72 17.52 -36.19 -32.72
N SER A 73 17.72 -37.42 -32.23
CA SER A 73 16.85 -37.95 -31.20
C SER A 73 17.29 -37.62 -29.77
N TYR A 74 16.34 -37.16 -28.96
CA TYR A 74 16.54 -36.92 -27.53
C TYR A 74 16.47 -38.28 -26.82
N GLY A 75 17.47 -38.58 -26.01
CA GLY A 75 17.51 -39.78 -25.17
C GLY A 75 17.11 -39.46 -23.74
N PHE A 76 16.09 -40.12 -23.21
CA PHE A 76 15.58 -39.93 -21.86
C PHE A 76 15.77 -41.18 -21.01
N ASN A 77 16.10 -40.97 -19.74
CA ASN A 77 16.06 -42.00 -18.70
C ASN A 77 14.81 -41.78 -17.83
N VAL A 78 13.89 -42.75 -17.80
CA VAL A 78 12.64 -42.68 -17.03
C VAL A 78 12.82 -43.49 -15.75
N GLY A 79 12.87 -42.80 -14.61
CA GLY A 79 12.78 -43.41 -13.28
C GLY A 79 11.34 -43.43 -12.73
N ASN A 80 11.18 -43.86 -11.49
CA ASN A 80 9.85 -43.99 -10.86
C ASN A 80 9.13 -42.64 -10.69
N GLU A 81 9.87 -41.57 -10.40
CA GLU A 81 9.31 -40.24 -10.09
C GLU A 81 9.85 -39.15 -11.02
N THR A 82 10.86 -39.43 -11.84
CA THR A 82 11.55 -38.42 -12.66
C THR A 82 11.92 -38.93 -14.03
N ILE A 83 11.98 -38.02 -15.01
CA ILE A 83 12.47 -38.26 -16.38
C ILE A 83 13.68 -37.36 -16.59
N SER A 84 14.85 -37.95 -16.86
CA SER A 84 16.11 -37.24 -17.01
C SER A 84 16.60 -37.28 -18.46
N LEU A 85 17.02 -36.14 -19.00
CA LEU A 85 17.58 -36.03 -20.34
C LEU A 85 19.03 -36.51 -20.35
N ASN A 86 19.30 -37.57 -21.11
CA ASN A 86 20.61 -38.24 -21.21
C ASN A 86 21.38 -37.82 -22.47
N LYS A 87 20.68 -37.63 -23.60
CA LYS A 87 21.30 -37.21 -24.87
C LYS A 87 20.45 -36.15 -25.55
N ALA A 88 21.08 -35.05 -25.97
CA ALA A 88 20.45 -33.97 -26.71
C ALA A 88 21.28 -33.57 -27.94
N PRO A 89 20.66 -33.02 -29.00
CA PRO A 89 21.36 -32.55 -30.20
C PRO A 89 22.16 -31.24 -30.02
N PHE A 90 22.17 -30.65 -28.82
CA PHE A 90 22.92 -29.44 -28.46
C PHE A 90 23.66 -29.61 -27.13
N SER A 91 24.73 -28.83 -26.90
CA SER A 91 25.49 -28.85 -25.65
C SER A 91 24.66 -28.32 -24.50
N ILE A 92 24.36 -29.17 -23.52
CA ILE A 92 23.67 -28.79 -22.28
C ILE A 92 24.71 -28.84 -21.16
N ASN A 93 24.95 -27.71 -20.50
CA ASN A 93 25.95 -27.60 -19.42
C ASN A 93 25.48 -28.24 -18.09
N GLU A 94 24.18 -28.54 -17.95
CA GLU A 94 23.58 -29.10 -16.72
C GLU A 94 22.70 -30.34 -16.99
N LYS A 95 22.53 -31.19 -15.97
CA LYS A 95 21.60 -32.33 -16.03
C LYS A 95 20.15 -31.83 -15.97
N TYR A 96 19.40 -32.01 -17.06
CA TYR A 96 17.99 -31.61 -17.13
C TYR A 96 17.06 -32.77 -16.73
N SER A 97 16.24 -32.60 -15.71
CA SER A 97 15.25 -33.59 -15.24
C SER A 97 13.87 -32.98 -14.99
N VAL A 98 12.83 -33.80 -15.13
CA VAL A 98 11.42 -33.43 -15.02
C VAL A 98 10.73 -34.40 -14.05
N ASN A 99 9.82 -33.93 -13.20
CA ASN A 99 9.11 -34.81 -12.25
C ASN A 99 7.80 -35.33 -12.84
N ILE A 100 7.51 -36.59 -12.57
CA ILE A 100 6.23 -37.24 -12.87
C ILE A 100 5.28 -36.93 -11.71
N LYS A 101 4.21 -36.18 -11.99
CA LYS A 101 3.20 -35.78 -11.00
C LYS A 101 2.05 -36.79 -10.90
N CYS A 102 1.66 -37.37 -12.03
CA CYS A 102 0.63 -38.40 -12.09
C CYS A 102 0.96 -39.42 -13.19
N VAL A 103 0.51 -40.66 -13.01
CA VAL A 103 0.61 -41.74 -14.00
C VAL A 103 -0.80 -42.23 -14.30
N GLU A 104 -1.28 -41.91 -15.50
CA GLU A 104 -2.54 -42.43 -16.02
C GLU A 104 -2.25 -43.71 -16.83
N SER A 105 -3.08 -44.73 -16.64
CA SER A 105 -2.99 -45.99 -17.39
C SER A 105 -4.21 -46.18 -18.26
N GLY A 106 -3.99 -46.59 -19.51
CA GLY A 106 -5.06 -46.94 -20.43
C GLY A 106 -4.77 -48.24 -21.17
N TYR A 107 -5.76 -48.75 -21.89
CA TYR A 107 -5.62 -49.93 -22.75
C TYR A 107 -5.86 -49.53 -24.20
N ASN A 108 -4.99 -50.00 -25.10
CA ASN A 108 -5.18 -49.81 -26.53
C ASN A 108 -6.26 -50.78 -27.08
N LYS A 109 -6.52 -50.73 -28.40
CA LYS A 109 -7.54 -51.57 -29.04
C LYS A 109 -7.24 -53.08 -28.95
N ASP A 110 -5.98 -53.44 -28.76
CA ASP A 110 -5.48 -54.81 -28.63
C ASP A 110 -5.35 -55.23 -27.15
N TYR A 111 -5.97 -54.47 -26.23
CA TYR A 111 -5.93 -54.68 -24.77
C TYR A 111 -4.52 -54.63 -24.15
N GLN A 112 -3.56 -53.99 -24.83
CA GLN A 112 -2.23 -53.76 -24.29
C GLN A 112 -2.24 -52.46 -23.48
N GLN A 113 -1.64 -52.50 -22.29
CA GLN A 113 -1.56 -51.35 -21.41
C GLN A 113 -0.55 -50.32 -21.94
N TYR A 114 -0.93 -49.04 -21.94
CA TYR A 114 -0.05 -47.92 -22.17
C TYR A 114 -0.10 -46.96 -20.98
N LYS A 115 0.95 -46.14 -20.85
CA LYS A 115 1.06 -45.15 -19.76
C LYS A 115 1.11 -43.75 -20.33
N ILE A 116 0.43 -42.84 -19.63
CA ILE A 116 0.55 -41.41 -19.83
C ILE A 116 1.14 -40.82 -18.55
N PHE A 117 2.25 -40.12 -18.67
CA PHE A 117 2.87 -39.41 -17.56
C PHE A 117 2.46 -37.94 -17.62
N VAL A 118 1.82 -37.48 -16.56
CA VAL A 118 1.60 -36.04 -16.34
C VAL A 118 2.86 -35.50 -15.67
N ILE A 119 3.52 -34.55 -16.32
CA ILE A 119 4.84 -34.05 -15.92
C ILE A 119 4.79 -32.56 -15.58
N ASP A 120 5.66 -32.11 -14.68
CA ASP A 120 5.62 -30.73 -14.17
C ASP A 120 6.15 -29.66 -15.12
N ARG A 121 6.95 -30.02 -16.12
CA ARG A 121 7.49 -29.11 -17.14
C ARG A 121 7.83 -29.85 -18.44
N PRO A 122 8.02 -29.16 -19.58
CA PRO A 122 8.23 -29.81 -20.88
C PRO A 122 9.51 -30.64 -20.91
N LEU A 123 9.58 -31.72 -21.71
CA LEU A 123 10.76 -32.60 -21.73
C LEU A 123 12.03 -32.00 -22.35
N SER A 124 11.96 -30.81 -22.96
CA SER A 124 13.13 -30.14 -23.53
C SER A 124 13.31 -28.76 -22.91
N PRO A 125 14.53 -28.40 -22.47
CA PRO A 125 14.80 -27.10 -21.85
C PRO A 125 14.57 -25.93 -22.80
N ARG A 126 14.57 -26.14 -24.12
CA ARG A 126 14.21 -25.11 -25.11
C ARG A 126 12.74 -24.68 -25.07
N PHE A 127 11.88 -25.57 -24.54
CA PHE A 127 10.45 -25.33 -24.36
C PHE A 127 10.12 -25.01 -22.92
N CYS A 128 11.07 -25.19 -21.99
CA CYS A 128 11.00 -24.38 -20.79
C CYS A 128 11.13 -22.94 -21.25
N SER A 129 10.07 -22.15 -21.06
CA SER A 129 10.33 -20.79 -20.61
C SER A 129 11.37 -20.92 -19.51
N LEU A 130 12.45 -20.11 -19.53
CA LEU A 130 13.24 -19.94 -18.32
C LEU A 130 12.25 -19.89 -17.16
N PRO A 131 12.52 -20.55 -16.00
CA PRO A 131 11.77 -20.18 -14.83
C PRO A 131 11.94 -18.67 -14.79
N ALA A 132 10.87 -17.95 -15.12
CA ALA A 132 10.71 -16.64 -14.61
C ALA A 132 10.94 -16.90 -13.12
N GLU A 133 11.99 -16.32 -12.54
CA GLU A 133 12.12 -16.12 -11.10
C GLU A 133 10.98 -15.19 -10.63
N SER A 134 9.79 -15.53 -11.09
CA SER A 134 8.64 -14.74 -11.46
C SER A 134 7.59 -15.77 -11.97
N ASP A 135 7.40 -16.92 -11.31
CA ASP A 135 6.41 -16.92 -10.24
C ASP A 135 6.50 -15.58 -9.50
N CYS A 136 5.90 -14.55 -10.14
CA CYS A 136 5.67 -13.31 -9.49
C CYS A 136 4.72 -13.73 -8.40
N LEU A 137 5.29 -14.03 -7.23
CA LEU A 137 4.69 -13.65 -5.97
C LEU A 137 4.48 -12.14 -6.10
N LEU A 138 3.47 -11.74 -6.88
CA LEU A 138 2.68 -10.58 -6.56
C LEU A 138 2.37 -10.84 -5.10
N GLN A 139 3.12 -10.16 -4.22
CA GLN A 139 2.96 -10.33 -2.80
C GLN A 139 1.56 -9.80 -2.54
N LEU A 140 0.55 -10.66 -2.62
CA LEU A 140 -0.85 -10.28 -2.47
C LEU A 140 -1.14 -9.79 -1.04
N ASN A 141 -0.14 -9.92 -0.16
CA ASN A 141 -0.12 -9.38 1.20
C ASN A 141 0.44 -7.96 1.27
N GLN A 142 0.96 -7.39 0.16
CA GLN A 142 1.36 -5.99 0.11
C GLN A 142 0.12 -5.11 0.17
N LYS A 143 0.26 -3.92 0.74
CA LYS A 143 -0.75 -2.85 0.69
C LYS A 143 -0.14 -1.70 -0.08
N ILE A 144 -0.94 -1.05 -0.91
CA ILE A 144 -0.52 0.18 -1.58
C ILE A 144 -0.91 1.31 -0.62
N THR A 145 0.11 1.92 -0.03
CA THR A 145 -0.05 3.01 0.94
C THR A 145 0.59 4.32 0.49
N SER A 146 1.38 4.25 -0.59
CA SER A 146 2.03 5.38 -1.20
C SER A 146 2.05 5.28 -2.72
N LEU A 147 2.34 6.39 -3.39
CA LEU A 147 2.66 6.39 -4.82
C LEU A 147 3.83 5.46 -5.14
N GLN A 148 4.85 5.38 -4.27
CA GLN A 148 6.00 4.51 -4.48
C GLN A 148 5.58 3.03 -4.52
N ASP A 149 4.67 2.61 -3.64
CA ASP A 149 4.11 1.26 -3.66
C ASP A 149 3.35 0.98 -4.95
N ALA A 150 2.57 1.95 -5.44
CA ALA A 150 1.83 1.84 -6.69
C ALA A 150 2.79 1.69 -7.90
N SER A 151 3.82 2.53 -7.98
CA SER A 151 4.85 2.45 -9.04
C SER A 151 5.62 1.13 -8.97
N ASN A 152 5.99 0.67 -7.77
CA ASN A 152 6.67 -0.62 -7.58
C ASN A 152 5.78 -1.78 -8.05
N PHE A 153 4.47 -1.72 -7.77
CA PHE A 153 3.52 -2.72 -8.26
C PHE A 153 3.41 -2.70 -9.79
N LEU A 154 3.26 -1.52 -10.38
CA LEU A 154 3.04 -1.33 -11.81
C LEU A 154 4.29 -1.58 -12.66
N SER A 155 5.49 -1.50 -12.07
CA SER A 155 6.76 -1.83 -12.76
C SER A 155 6.80 -3.23 -13.37
N LYS A 156 5.88 -4.11 -12.94
CA LYS A 156 5.71 -5.48 -13.43
C LYS A 156 4.92 -5.57 -14.75
N PHE A 157 4.36 -4.45 -15.22
CA PHE A 157 3.56 -4.35 -16.44
C PHE A 157 4.26 -3.45 -17.46
N SER A 158 3.89 -3.59 -18.75
CA SER A 158 4.32 -2.64 -19.77
C SER A 158 3.44 -1.39 -19.72
N LEU A 159 4.04 -0.24 -19.39
CA LEU A 159 3.34 1.03 -19.23
C LEU A 159 3.33 1.91 -20.50
N GLU A 160 3.97 1.48 -21.59
CA GLU A 160 4.17 2.32 -22.80
C GLU A 160 2.86 2.89 -23.38
N LEU A 161 1.82 2.05 -23.46
CA LEU A 161 0.51 2.47 -23.96
C LEU A 161 -0.22 3.36 -22.95
N LEU A 162 -0.06 3.10 -21.65
CA LEU A 162 -0.63 3.93 -20.59
C LEU A 162 -0.02 5.33 -20.63
N ASP A 163 1.30 5.42 -20.66
CA ASP A 163 2.04 6.68 -20.75
C ASP A 163 1.66 7.48 -21.99
N THR A 164 1.43 6.79 -23.12
CA THR A 164 0.99 7.43 -24.37
C THR A 164 -0.41 8.02 -24.22
N ASN A 165 -1.35 7.28 -23.64
CA ASN A 165 -2.71 7.76 -23.39
C ASN A 165 -2.73 8.90 -22.38
N LEU A 166 -1.91 8.84 -21.33
CA LEU A 166 -1.78 9.91 -20.34
C LEU A 166 -1.24 11.18 -20.96
N LYS A 167 -0.20 11.10 -21.82
CA LYS A 167 0.31 12.25 -22.57
C LYS A 167 -0.74 12.86 -23.49
N SER A 168 -1.55 12.04 -24.17
CA SER A 168 -2.67 12.53 -24.97
C SER A 168 -3.69 13.27 -24.11
N LEU A 169 -4.03 12.70 -22.96
CA LEU A 169 -5.01 13.27 -22.03
C LEU A 169 -4.52 14.59 -21.41
N VAL A 170 -3.22 14.69 -21.09
CA VAL A 170 -2.56 15.93 -20.65
C VAL A 170 -2.56 16.98 -21.76
N ALA A 171 -2.31 16.60 -23.02
CA ALA A 171 -2.38 17.52 -24.15
C ALA A 171 -3.81 18.06 -24.36
N GLU A 172 -4.82 17.21 -24.15
CA GLU A 172 -6.23 17.61 -24.14
C GLU A 172 -6.62 18.46 -22.92
N ALA A 173 -5.81 18.49 -21.86
CA ALA A 173 -6.14 19.19 -20.61
C ALA A 173 -6.29 20.70 -20.77
N SER A 174 -5.73 21.29 -21.83
CA SER A 174 -5.98 22.69 -22.19
C SER A 174 -7.46 22.99 -22.48
N PHE A 175 -8.25 21.96 -22.79
CA PHE A 175 -9.69 22.05 -23.05
C PHE A 175 -10.54 21.53 -21.90
N TRP A 176 -9.93 21.15 -20.77
CA TRP A 176 -10.69 20.80 -19.58
C TRP A 176 -11.47 22.04 -19.15
N ASN A 177 -12.78 21.97 -19.34
CA ASN A 177 -13.72 22.91 -18.77
C ASN A 177 -13.78 22.71 -17.24
N GLU A 178 -14.44 23.62 -16.52
CA GLU A 178 -14.70 23.45 -15.07
C GLU A 178 -15.64 22.27 -14.75
N ASP A 179 -15.98 21.44 -15.73
CA ASP A 179 -16.80 20.24 -15.55
C ASP A 179 -15.94 19.07 -15.09
N LEU A 180 -15.75 19.00 -13.77
CA LEU A 180 -14.96 17.95 -13.12
C LEU A 180 -15.55 16.55 -13.34
N ASP A 181 -16.85 16.42 -13.60
CA ASP A 181 -17.46 15.10 -13.77
C ASP A 181 -17.11 14.50 -15.14
N ASN A 182 -17.11 15.32 -16.20
CA ASN A 182 -16.58 14.92 -17.50
C ASN A 182 -15.08 14.54 -17.44
N ILE A 183 -14.29 15.24 -16.63
CA ILE A 183 -12.87 14.90 -16.43
C ILE A 183 -12.74 13.55 -15.69
N LYS A 184 -13.55 13.30 -14.65
CA LYS A 184 -13.59 12.01 -13.96
C LYS A 184 -13.94 10.88 -14.92
N ASP A 185 -14.95 11.06 -15.77
CA ASP A 185 -15.37 10.04 -16.74
C ASP A 185 -14.24 9.68 -17.71
N LYS A 186 -13.51 10.68 -18.23
CA LYS A 186 -12.32 10.45 -19.07
C LYS A 186 -11.22 9.69 -18.34
N ILE A 187 -10.95 10.03 -17.08
CA ILE A 187 -9.94 9.33 -16.27
C ILE A 187 -10.38 7.89 -16.02
N HIS A 188 -11.64 7.66 -15.71
CA HIS A 188 -12.23 6.33 -15.52
C HIS A 188 -12.18 5.47 -16.78
N GLU A 189 -12.38 6.07 -17.96
CA GLU A 189 -12.24 5.38 -19.24
C GLU A 189 -10.80 4.86 -19.42
N VAL A 190 -9.79 5.71 -19.20
CA VAL A 190 -8.38 5.32 -19.26
C VAL A 190 -8.08 4.23 -18.23
N LEU A 191 -8.54 4.39 -16.99
CA LEU A 191 -8.37 3.41 -15.93
C LEU A 191 -8.98 2.06 -16.32
N SER A 192 -10.20 2.05 -16.87
CA SER A 192 -10.92 0.84 -17.24
C SER A 192 -10.22 0.09 -18.39
N ILE A 193 -9.77 0.81 -19.42
CA ILE A 193 -9.03 0.24 -20.55
C ILE A 193 -7.77 -0.48 -20.06
N HIS A 194 -6.96 0.20 -19.24
CA HIS A 194 -5.69 -0.34 -18.77
C HIS A 194 -5.86 -1.40 -17.69
N TRP A 195 -6.90 -1.30 -16.85
CA TRP A 195 -7.24 -2.34 -15.89
C TRP A 195 -7.58 -3.65 -16.60
N VAL A 196 -8.42 -3.61 -17.64
CA VAL A 196 -8.76 -4.80 -18.44
C VAL A 196 -7.52 -5.36 -19.14
N GLN A 197 -6.72 -4.51 -19.78
CA GLN A 197 -5.49 -4.92 -20.45
C GLN A 197 -4.51 -5.61 -19.48
N PHE A 198 -4.26 -5.01 -18.32
CA PHE A 198 -3.34 -5.54 -17.33
C PHE A 198 -3.91 -6.80 -16.69
N LEU A 199 -5.20 -6.87 -16.40
CA LEU A 199 -5.84 -8.08 -15.88
C LEU A 199 -5.77 -9.25 -16.88
N GLN A 200 -6.06 -9.00 -18.16
CA GLN A 200 -6.01 -10.02 -19.22
C GLN A 200 -4.60 -10.54 -19.49
N SER A 201 -3.57 -9.75 -19.19
CA SER A 201 -2.18 -10.19 -19.28
C SER A 201 -1.78 -11.22 -18.20
N GLN A 202 -2.61 -11.43 -17.18
CA GLN A 202 -2.32 -12.30 -16.04
C GLN A 202 -3.00 -13.68 -16.14
N THR A 203 -2.62 -14.58 -15.23
CA THR A 203 -3.18 -15.94 -15.12
C THR A 203 -4.66 -15.92 -14.72
N LEU A 204 -5.46 -16.90 -15.14
CA LEU A 204 -6.88 -16.99 -14.77
C LEU A 204 -7.12 -17.04 -13.24
N GLU A 205 -6.18 -17.58 -12.48
CA GLU A 205 -6.22 -17.59 -11.01
C GLU A 205 -6.10 -16.16 -10.46
N LEU A 206 -5.10 -15.39 -10.90
CA LEU A 206 -4.93 -13.99 -10.51
C LEU A 206 -6.07 -13.11 -11.02
N GLN A 207 -6.62 -13.41 -12.20
CA GLN A 207 -7.77 -12.70 -12.73
C GLN A 207 -9.00 -12.81 -11.83
N ARG A 208 -9.15 -13.92 -11.09
CA ARG A 208 -10.26 -14.16 -10.15
C ARG A 208 -9.94 -13.72 -8.72
N GLU A 209 -8.69 -13.39 -8.43
CA GLU A 209 -8.21 -13.05 -7.11
C GLU A 209 -8.60 -11.60 -6.75
N ALA A 210 -9.53 -11.45 -5.81
CA ALA A 210 -10.05 -10.15 -5.40
C ALA A 210 -8.96 -9.21 -4.85
N ARG A 211 -7.95 -9.76 -4.16
CA ARG A 211 -6.82 -8.97 -3.65
C ARG A 211 -5.98 -8.40 -4.77
N PHE A 212 -5.71 -9.21 -5.80
CA PHE A 212 -4.96 -8.76 -6.97
C PHE A 212 -5.72 -7.67 -7.71
N GLN A 213 -7.02 -7.87 -7.94
CA GLN A 213 -7.88 -6.86 -8.58
C GLN A 213 -7.86 -5.55 -7.80
N LYS A 214 -7.98 -5.60 -6.46
CA LYS A 214 -7.92 -4.39 -5.62
C LYS A 214 -6.55 -3.71 -5.70
N LEU A 215 -5.45 -4.47 -5.63
CA LEU A 215 -4.09 -3.92 -5.80
C LEU A 215 -3.91 -3.26 -7.17
N LEU A 216 -4.37 -3.92 -8.24
CA LEU A 216 -4.30 -3.39 -9.59
C LEU A 216 -5.10 -2.10 -9.73
N THR A 217 -6.33 -2.07 -9.23
CA THR A 217 -7.18 -0.87 -9.25
C THR A 217 -6.53 0.28 -8.48
N THR A 218 -6.11 0.05 -7.22
CA THR A 218 -5.47 1.10 -6.40
C THR A 218 -4.16 1.58 -7.04
N ALA A 219 -3.34 0.70 -7.61
CA ALA A 219 -2.09 1.09 -8.24
C ALA A 219 -2.32 1.96 -9.49
N LEU A 220 -3.22 1.52 -10.38
CA LEU A 220 -3.57 2.26 -11.59
C LEU A 220 -4.17 3.62 -11.27
N GLU A 221 -5.13 3.66 -10.36
CA GLU A 221 -5.76 4.89 -9.88
C GLU A 221 -4.72 5.92 -9.43
N ASN A 222 -3.80 5.52 -8.55
CA ASN A 222 -2.81 6.44 -8.01
C ASN A 222 -1.75 6.86 -9.03
N HIS A 223 -1.35 5.95 -9.92
CA HIS A 223 -0.41 6.30 -10.98
C HIS A 223 -1.00 7.25 -12.02
N ILE A 224 -2.25 7.02 -12.44
CA ILE A 224 -2.96 7.88 -13.39
C ILE A 224 -3.22 9.26 -12.77
N THR A 225 -3.78 9.30 -11.57
CA THR A 225 -4.12 10.58 -10.90
C THR A 225 -2.87 11.39 -10.57
N HIS A 226 -1.77 10.75 -10.15
CA HIS A 226 -0.46 11.39 -10.00
C HIS A 226 0.02 12.00 -11.31
N SER A 227 -0.01 11.24 -12.41
CA SER A 227 0.46 11.69 -13.72
C SER A 227 -0.34 12.87 -14.27
N LEU A 228 -1.60 13.01 -13.84
CA LEU A 228 -2.50 14.10 -14.23
C LEU A 228 -2.55 15.23 -13.20
N HIS A 229 -1.82 15.13 -12.07
CA HIS A 229 -1.95 16.08 -10.97
C HIS A 229 -1.70 17.53 -11.41
N ASP A 230 -0.63 17.76 -12.18
CA ASP A 230 -0.22 19.11 -12.59
C ASP A 230 -1.22 19.79 -13.52
N THR A 231 -2.10 19.03 -14.18
CA THR A 231 -3.20 19.57 -14.97
C THR A 231 -4.52 19.57 -14.21
N LEU A 232 -4.76 18.57 -13.35
CA LEU A 232 -6.03 18.34 -12.67
C LEU A 232 -6.18 19.18 -11.41
N PHE A 233 -5.18 19.16 -10.53
CA PHE A 233 -5.26 19.83 -9.23
C PHE A 233 -5.45 21.35 -9.37
N PRO A 234 -4.79 22.06 -10.32
CA PRO A 234 -5.07 23.47 -10.55
C PRO A 234 -6.52 23.77 -10.96
N VAL A 235 -7.17 22.88 -11.72
CA VAL A 235 -8.60 23.02 -12.09
C VAL A 235 -9.48 22.86 -10.85
N ILE A 236 -9.16 21.91 -9.97
CA ILE A 236 -9.84 21.74 -8.68
C ILE A 236 -9.66 22.99 -7.80
N CYS A 237 -8.42 23.47 -7.67
CA CYS A 237 -8.12 24.70 -6.93
C CYS A 237 -8.84 25.92 -7.50
N HIS A 238 -8.96 26.03 -8.82
CA HIS A 238 -9.72 27.11 -9.44
C HIS A 238 -11.21 27.03 -9.06
N ARG A 239 -11.80 25.84 -9.17
CA ARG A 239 -13.22 25.56 -8.85
C ARG A 239 -13.57 25.85 -7.39
N HIS A 240 -12.63 25.61 -6.47
CA HIS A 240 -12.81 25.73 -5.03
C HIS A 240 -12.04 26.90 -4.39
N ARG A 241 -11.56 27.83 -5.22
CA ARG A 241 -10.73 28.97 -4.77
C ARG A 241 -11.37 29.78 -3.65
N LEU A 242 -12.68 30.03 -3.74
CA LEU A 242 -13.40 30.82 -2.73
C LEU A 242 -13.47 30.09 -1.38
N GLN A 243 -13.64 28.77 -1.39
CA GLN A 243 -13.65 27.95 -0.19
C GLN A 243 -12.26 27.88 0.45
N ASP A 244 -11.22 27.67 -0.35
CA ASP A 244 -9.83 27.65 0.14
C ASP A 244 -9.43 29.01 0.73
N GLU A 245 -9.79 30.12 0.06
CA GLU A 245 -9.52 31.47 0.56
C GLU A 245 -10.25 31.75 1.88
N ALA A 246 -11.52 31.33 2.00
CA ALA A 246 -12.30 31.47 3.22
C ALA A 246 -11.68 30.69 4.39
N VAL A 247 -11.30 29.42 4.15
CA VAL A 247 -10.63 28.59 5.15
C VAL A 247 -9.31 29.24 5.55
N LEU A 248 -8.44 29.57 4.60
CA LEU A 248 -7.12 30.13 4.88
C LEU A 248 -7.19 31.47 5.63
N SER A 249 -8.14 32.35 5.27
CA SER A 249 -8.38 33.61 5.99
C SER A 249 -8.74 33.35 7.45
N GLN A 250 -9.65 32.41 7.69
CA GLN A 250 -10.05 32.00 9.04
C GLN A 250 -8.88 31.41 9.83
N LEU A 251 -8.07 30.53 9.22
CA LEU A 251 -6.89 29.96 9.86
C LEU A 251 -5.87 31.04 10.24
N ARG A 252 -5.64 32.03 9.37
CA ARG A 252 -4.73 33.15 9.63
C ARG A 252 -5.23 34.03 10.79
N GLU A 253 -6.52 34.34 10.80
CA GLU A 253 -7.14 35.12 11.88
C GLU A 253 -7.02 34.40 13.23
N LEU A 254 -7.45 33.13 13.30
CA LEU A 254 -7.37 32.34 14.53
C LEU A 254 -5.92 32.14 14.99
N ALA A 255 -4.99 31.93 14.05
CA ALA A 255 -3.58 31.82 14.41
C ALA A 255 -3.00 33.14 14.95
N SER A 256 -3.37 34.29 14.38
CA SER A 256 -2.91 35.61 14.87
C SER A 256 -3.44 35.95 16.27
N ARG A 257 -4.60 35.39 16.64
CA ARG A 257 -5.19 35.53 17.97
C ARG A 257 -4.56 34.58 19.00
N GLY A 258 -3.67 33.68 18.58
CA GLY A 258 -3.02 32.77 19.50
C GLY A 258 -3.89 31.61 19.96
N VAL A 259 -4.96 31.24 19.22
CA VAL A 259 -5.97 30.28 19.68
C VAL A 259 -5.37 28.91 20.00
N THR A 260 -5.69 28.40 21.19
CA THR A 260 -5.26 27.10 21.71
C THR A 260 -6.38 26.06 21.70
N ALA A 261 -6.05 24.77 21.88
CA ALA A 261 -7.02 23.68 21.73
C ALA A 261 -8.15 23.70 22.78
N ASP A 262 -7.88 24.15 24.01
CA ASP A 262 -8.86 24.34 25.07
C ASP A 262 -9.91 25.40 24.71
N GLN A 263 -9.49 26.49 24.07
CA GLN A 263 -10.39 27.54 23.60
C GLN A 263 -11.34 27.05 22.50
N LEU A 264 -10.91 26.04 21.75
CA LEU A 264 -11.69 25.32 20.74
C LEU A 264 -12.57 24.21 21.34
N GLY A 265 -12.49 23.99 22.66
CA GLY A 265 -13.30 23.05 23.40
C GLY A 265 -12.65 21.71 23.73
N ALA A 266 -11.34 21.54 23.48
CA ALA A 266 -10.61 20.39 24.00
C ALA A 266 -10.62 20.40 25.54
N PRO A 267 -10.71 19.23 26.20
CA PRO A 267 -10.41 19.13 27.62
C PRO A 267 -9.00 19.67 27.91
N GLU A 268 -8.83 20.41 29.00
CA GLU A 268 -7.54 21.00 29.39
C GLU A 268 -6.44 19.94 29.48
N ASP A 269 -6.77 18.76 30.01
CA ASP A 269 -5.88 17.61 30.13
C ASP A 269 -5.31 17.10 28.79
N PHE A 270 -5.97 17.43 27.67
CA PHE A 270 -5.56 17.02 26.32
C PHE A 270 -5.03 18.18 25.48
N ALA A 271 -5.09 19.42 25.97
CA ALA A 271 -4.66 20.62 25.26
C ALA A 271 -3.13 20.78 25.29
N VAL A 272 -2.42 19.76 24.81
CA VAL A 272 -0.96 19.69 24.76
C VAL A 272 -0.41 20.19 23.42
N PRO A 273 0.88 20.54 23.32
CA PRO A 273 1.52 20.82 22.04
C PRO A 273 1.49 19.60 21.11
N LEU A 274 1.23 19.82 19.81
CA LEU A 274 1.11 18.77 18.79
C LEU A 274 2.06 19.01 17.59
N PRO A 275 3.37 19.23 17.82
CA PRO A 275 4.29 19.62 16.76
C PRO A 275 4.44 18.57 15.66
N ALA A 276 4.43 17.27 15.99
CA ALA A 276 4.60 16.23 14.97
C ALA A 276 3.40 16.20 14.02
N ALA A 277 2.18 16.29 14.55
CA ALA A 277 0.96 16.37 13.74
C ALA A 277 0.93 17.63 12.86
N VAL A 278 1.42 18.77 13.36
CA VAL A 278 1.52 20.02 12.60
C VAL A 278 2.49 19.90 11.43
N VAL A 279 3.67 19.32 11.66
CA VAL A 279 4.68 19.12 10.62
C VAL A 279 4.18 18.17 9.53
N GLU A 280 3.54 17.06 9.93
CA GLU A 280 2.95 16.12 8.98
C GLU A 280 1.90 16.81 8.10
N LEU A 281 0.94 17.51 8.70
CA LEU A 281 -0.13 18.18 7.95
C LEU A 281 0.38 19.31 7.04
N ALA A 282 1.45 20.01 7.44
CA ALA A 282 2.06 21.05 6.61
C ALA A 282 2.60 20.52 5.27
N SER A 283 2.85 19.21 5.16
CA SER A 283 3.30 18.58 3.92
C SER A 283 2.16 18.25 2.94
N LEU A 284 0.88 18.40 3.34
CA LEU A 284 -0.28 17.96 2.56
C LEU A 284 -0.30 18.47 1.11
N ASP A 285 0.00 19.76 0.90
CA ASP A 285 0.02 20.39 -0.41
C ASP A 285 1.17 19.90 -1.31
N SER A 286 2.23 19.31 -0.74
CA SER A 286 3.39 18.81 -1.50
C SER A 286 3.14 17.46 -2.18
N PHE A 287 2.16 16.70 -1.69
CA PHE A 287 1.80 15.42 -2.29
C PHE A 287 1.00 15.61 -3.57
N THR A 288 1.23 14.73 -4.53
CA THR A 288 0.56 14.76 -5.84
C THR A 288 -0.49 13.67 -6.01
N ALA A 289 -0.33 12.52 -5.35
CA ALA A 289 -1.30 11.43 -5.46
C ALA A 289 -2.38 11.57 -4.36
N PRO A 290 -3.65 11.27 -4.67
CA PRO A 290 -4.72 11.25 -3.66
C PRO A 290 -4.42 10.29 -2.50
N ILE A 291 -3.71 9.17 -2.73
CA ILE A 291 -3.39 8.23 -1.64
C ILE A 291 -2.40 8.83 -0.65
N ASP A 292 -1.36 9.52 -1.13
CA ASP A 292 -0.36 10.11 -0.25
C ASP A 292 -1.00 11.21 0.62
N LYS A 293 -1.89 12.02 0.03
CA LYS A 293 -2.70 13.00 0.77
C LYS A 293 -3.59 12.33 1.81
N LEU A 294 -4.28 11.24 1.46
CA LEU A 294 -5.11 10.48 2.39
C LEU A 294 -4.30 9.91 3.56
N PHE A 295 -3.11 9.37 3.28
CA PHE A 295 -2.22 8.86 4.31
C PHE A 295 -1.65 9.99 5.17
N CYS A 296 -1.31 11.15 4.63
CA CYS A 296 -0.94 12.34 5.40
C CYS A 296 -2.02 12.74 6.41
N LEU A 297 -3.29 12.79 5.97
CA LEU A 297 -4.44 13.06 6.85
C LEU A 297 -4.55 11.98 7.95
N ARG A 298 -4.40 10.70 7.57
CA ARG A 298 -4.47 9.60 8.52
C ARG A 298 -3.36 9.66 9.57
N THR A 299 -2.11 9.80 9.12
CA THR A 299 -0.92 9.92 9.96
C THR A 299 -1.04 11.11 10.90
N THR A 300 -1.58 12.25 10.43
CA THR A 300 -1.85 13.41 11.29
C THR A 300 -2.75 13.04 12.48
N LEU A 301 -3.85 12.31 12.25
CA LEU A 301 -4.72 11.86 13.36
C LEU A 301 -4.03 10.88 14.30
N ASP A 302 -3.27 9.93 13.73
CA ASP A 302 -2.53 8.94 14.51
C ASP A 302 -1.42 9.62 15.37
N LEU A 303 -0.79 10.68 14.85
CA LEU A 303 0.19 11.51 15.59
C LEU A 303 -0.47 12.30 16.72
N ILE A 304 -1.63 12.93 16.49
CA ILE A 304 -2.38 13.61 17.57
C ILE A 304 -2.65 12.62 18.72
N LEU A 305 -3.13 11.43 18.38
CA LEU A 305 -3.42 10.39 19.38
C LEU A 305 -2.15 9.92 20.09
N ALA A 306 -1.03 9.80 19.38
CA ALA A 306 0.25 9.39 19.94
C ALA A 306 0.84 10.46 20.88
N GLU A 307 0.82 11.73 20.49
CA GLU A 307 1.34 12.85 21.29
C GLU A 307 0.51 13.03 22.57
N VAL A 308 -0.83 12.99 22.48
CA VAL A 308 -1.69 13.06 23.67
C VAL A 308 -1.46 11.87 24.60
N LYS A 309 -1.35 10.64 24.06
CA LYS A 309 -1.05 9.46 24.87
C LYS A 309 0.32 9.55 25.54
N GLY A 310 1.33 10.04 24.81
CA GLY A 310 2.67 10.28 25.33
C GLY A 310 2.62 11.24 26.51
N ALA A 311 1.95 12.39 26.36
CA ALA A 311 1.77 13.36 27.42
C ALA A 311 1.03 12.77 28.64
N ILE A 312 -0.01 11.95 28.44
CA ILE A 312 -0.72 11.26 29.53
C ILE A 312 0.19 10.27 30.26
N ILE A 313 0.96 9.47 29.52
CA ILE A 313 1.89 8.49 30.12
C ILE A 313 2.98 9.22 30.92
N ASP A 314 3.55 10.28 30.37
CA ASP A 314 4.54 11.10 31.05
C ASP A 314 3.97 11.72 32.33
N ALA A 315 2.71 12.14 32.32
CA ALA A 315 1.97 12.62 33.49
C ALA A 315 1.71 11.53 34.54
N GLN A 316 1.33 10.33 34.09
CA GLN A 316 0.90 9.21 34.95
C GLN A 316 2.06 8.33 35.45
N SER A 317 3.26 8.42 34.85
CA SER A 317 4.43 7.59 35.14
C SER A 317 4.96 7.64 36.59
N VAL A 318 4.40 8.49 37.46
CA VAL A 318 4.74 8.57 38.89
C VAL A 318 3.70 7.90 39.81
N LEU A 319 2.58 7.43 39.27
CA LEU A 319 1.59 6.62 40.02
C LEU A 319 1.50 5.23 39.39
N LEU A 320 2.33 4.31 39.90
CA LEU A 320 2.15 2.87 39.70
C LEU A 320 0.73 2.48 40.18
N THR A 321 -0.18 2.23 39.24
CA THR A 321 -1.20 1.15 39.25
C THR A 321 -2.22 1.37 38.13
N ASP A 322 -2.27 0.46 37.15
CA ASP A 322 -3.44 0.03 36.34
C ASP A 322 -4.63 1.00 36.12
N ALA A 323 -4.39 2.29 35.87
CA ALA A 323 -5.44 3.21 35.48
C ALA A 323 -5.66 3.08 33.97
N GLU A 324 -6.88 2.67 33.57
CA GLU A 324 -7.33 2.66 32.18
C GLU A 324 -7.03 4.02 31.53
N LEU A 325 -6.10 4.04 30.57
CA LEU A 325 -5.77 5.22 29.77
C LEU A 325 -7.07 5.86 29.25
N PRO A 326 -7.29 7.18 29.42
CA PRO A 326 -8.47 7.84 28.90
C PRO A 326 -8.62 7.55 27.40
N SER A 327 -9.69 6.86 27.02
CA SER A 327 -9.97 6.65 25.60
C SER A 327 -10.42 7.98 24.99
N LEU A 328 -9.65 8.48 24.03
CA LEU A 328 -9.95 9.75 23.38
C LEU A 328 -11.11 9.54 22.39
N SER A 329 -12.28 10.09 22.73
CA SER A 329 -13.46 10.06 21.85
C SER A 329 -13.29 11.01 20.66
N THR A 330 -14.10 10.83 19.62
CA THR A 330 -14.12 11.71 18.44
C THR A 330 -14.43 13.17 18.80
N ASP A 331 -15.27 13.37 19.81
CA ASP A 331 -15.67 14.70 20.29
C ASP A 331 -14.49 15.46 20.92
N ASN A 332 -13.51 14.74 21.47
CA ASN A 332 -12.27 15.32 21.99
C ASN A 332 -11.19 15.46 20.90
N LEU A 333 -11.25 14.64 19.83
CA LEU A 333 -10.29 14.66 18.73
C LEU A 333 -10.46 15.88 17.82
N VAL A 334 -11.69 16.28 17.51
CA VAL A 334 -11.96 17.38 16.57
C VAL A 334 -11.36 18.72 17.03
N PRO A 335 -11.50 19.16 18.29
CA PRO A 335 -10.84 20.38 18.78
C PRO A 335 -9.31 20.35 18.68
N LEU A 336 -8.69 19.20 18.97
CA LEU A 336 -7.25 19.00 18.81
C LEU A 336 -6.85 19.10 17.34
N LEU A 337 -7.59 18.45 16.45
CA LEU A 337 -7.36 18.52 15.01
C LEU A 337 -7.51 19.94 14.47
N MET A 338 -8.53 20.68 14.90
CA MET A 338 -8.69 22.09 14.56
C MET A 338 -7.47 22.91 14.96
N SER A 339 -6.92 22.68 16.15
CA SER A 339 -5.70 23.35 16.62
C SER A 339 -4.48 23.05 15.73
N VAL A 340 -4.36 21.81 15.22
CA VAL A 340 -3.32 21.39 14.29
C VAL A 340 -3.49 22.06 12.92
N ILE A 341 -4.71 22.10 12.38
CA ILE A 341 -5.02 22.77 11.11
C ILE A 341 -4.70 24.26 11.18
N ILE A 342 -5.04 24.95 12.28
CA ILE A 342 -4.72 26.37 12.51
C ILE A 342 -3.22 26.62 12.51
N GLN A 343 -2.43 25.70 13.06
CA GLN A 343 -0.98 25.82 13.13
C GLN A 343 -0.31 25.50 11.78
N ALA A 344 -0.74 24.43 11.11
CA ALA A 344 -0.18 23.99 9.83
C ALA A 344 -0.53 24.94 8.66
N LYS A 345 -1.70 25.59 8.70
CA LYS A 345 -2.18 26.54 7.68
C LYS A 345 -2.05 26.03 6.22
N PRO A 346 -2.60 24.83 5.91
CA PRO A 346 -2.57 24.31 4.54
C PRO A 346 -3.22 25.31 3.57
N LEU A 347 -2.61 25.46 2.39
CA LEU A 347 -2.97 26.51 1.43
C LEU A 347 -4.28 26.17 0.70
N HIS A 348 -4.46 24.91 0.32
CA HIS A 348 -5.61 24.44 -0.45
C HIS A 348 -6.42 23.38 0.31
N MET A 349 -6.76 23.64 1.57
CA MET A 349 -7.38 22.64 2.44
C MET A 349 -8.64 22.01 1.86
N PHE A 350 -9.55 22.83 1.31
CA PHE A 350 -10.81 22.35 0.74
C PHE A 350 -10.55 21.56 -0.55
N SER A 351 -9.69 22.07 -1.43
CA SER A 351 -9.33 21.39 -2.68
C SER A 351 -8.63 20.05 -2.43
N ASN A 352 -7.75 19.96 -1.43
CA ASN A 352 -7.10 18.71 -1.03
C ASN A 352 -8.12 17.67 -0.56
N LEU A 353 -9.07 18.06 0.30
CA LEU A 353 -10.14 17.15 0.74
C LEU A 353 -11.02 16.69 -0.42
N TYR A 354 -11.42 17.62 -1.30
CA TYR A 354 -12.19 17.29 -2.51
C TYR A 354 -11.42 16.31 -3.41
N TYR A 355 -10.13 16.55 -3.61
CA TYR A 355 -9.29 15.71 -4.46
C TYR A 355 -9.20 14.28 -3.92
N VAL A 356 -8.99 14.12 -2.61
CA VAL A 356 -8.98 12.80 -1.96
C VAL A 356 -10.35 12.11 -2.05
N GLU A 357 -11.43 12.84 -1.76
CA GLU A 357 -12.80 12.28 -1.75
C GLU A 357 -13.27 11.81 -3.13
N HIS A 358 -12.91 12.53 -4.20
CA HIS A 358 -13.45 12.28 -5.53
C HIS A 358 -12.50 11.58 -6.51
N PHE A 359 -11.21 11.50 -6.21
CA PHE A 359 -10.20 10.86 -7.07
C PHE A 359 -9.47 9.69 -6.41
N GLN A 360 -9.86 9.29 -5.18
CA GLN A 360 -9.51 7.98 -4.61
C GLN A 360 -10.73 7.04 -4.65
N TRP A 361 -11.04 6.44 -5.80
CA TRP A 361 -12.20 5.55 -5.96
C TRP A 361 -12.09 4.23 -5.19
N THR A 362 -10.88 3.81 -4.83
CA THR A 362 -10.70 2.60 -4.01
C THR A 362 -11.01 2.79 -2.53
N LEU A 363 -11.32 4.02 -2.10
CA LEU A 363 -11.71 4.35 -0.74
C LEU A 363 -13.11 3.79 -0.44
N SER A 364 -13.19 2.77 0.41
CA SER A 364 -14.48 2.23 0.86
C SER A 364 -15.02 3.04 2.03
N PRO A 365 -16.31 3.42 2.05
CA PRO A 365 -16.90 4.24 3.11
C PRO A 365 -16.88 3.58 4.51
N LYS A 366 -16.56 2.28 4.58
CA LYS A 366 -16.42 1.52 5.83
C LYS A 366 -14.97 1.46 6.32
N ASP A 367 -14.02 1.98 5.55
CA ASP A 367 -12.60 1.88 5.85
C ASP A 367 -12.19 2.99 6.84
N ALA A 368 -11.23 2.69 7.72
CA ALA A 368 -10.70 3.65 8.69
C ALA A 368 -10.08 4.90 8.03
N MET A 369 -9.77 4.83 6.74
CA MET A 369 -9.30 5.95 5.91
C MET A 369 -10.44 6.93 5.56
N SER A 370 -11.66 6.44 5.31
CA SER A 370 -12.82 7.32 5.09
C SER A 370 -13.16 8.12 6.34
N PHE A 371 -12.98 7.51 7.51
CA PHE A 371 -13.13 8.22 8.78
C PHE A 371 -12.20 9.42 8.87
N SER A 372 -10.96 9.32 8.38
CA SER A 372 -10.02 10.44 8.36
C SER A 372 -10.56 11.61 7.53
N VAL A 373 -10.99 11.36 6.29
CA VAL A 373 -11.54 12.42 5.40
C VAL A 373 -12.74 13.11 6.05
N VAL A 374 -13.70 12.34 6.57
CA VAL A 374 -14.91 12.87 7.22
C VAL A 374 -14.57 13.68 8.47
N THR A 375 -13.60 13.24 9.27
CA THR A 375 -13.18 13.97 10.48
C THR A 375 -12.55 15.32 10.13
N PHE A 376 -11.71 15.36 9.09
CA PHE A 376 -11.15 16.62 8.59
C PHE A 376 -12.21 17.55 7.99
N GLN A 377 -13.15 17.01 7.21
CA GLN A 377 -14.27 17.79 6.67
C GLN A 377 -15.09 18.43 7.81
N ALA A 378 -15.41 17.66 8.86
CA ALA A 378 -16.12 18.16 10.02
C ALA A 378 -15.32 19.25 10.76
N ALA A 379 -14.01 19.05 10.97
CA ALA A 379 -13.15 20.05 11.61
C ALA A 379 -13.05 21.35 10.81
N VAL A 380 -12.92 21.27 9.48
CA VAL A 380 -12.88 22.46 8.60
C VAL A 380 -14.22 23.20 8.61
N GLN A 381 -15.34 22.48 8.58
CA GLN A 381 -16.66 23.09 8.67
C GLN A 381 -16.88 23.78 10.01
N GLU A 382 -16.43 23.18 11.11
CA GLU A 382 -16.53 23.78 12.44
C GLU A 382 -15.62 25.01 12.58
N LEU A 383 -14.40 24.98 12.04
CA LEU A 383 -13.50 26.14 11.98
C LEU A 383 -14.13 27.35 11.29
N LEU A 384 -14.84 27.12 10.18
CA LEU A 384 -15.56 28.17 9.45
C LEU A 384 -16.78 28.70 10.21
N ARG A 385 -17.32 27.93 11.16
CA ARG A 385 -18.48 28.31 11.98
C ARG A 385 -18.08 29.21 13.15
N ILE A 386 -16.87 29.03 13.68
CA ILE A 386 -16.36 29.80 14.83
C ILE A 386 -16.30 31.28 14.49
N LYS A 387 -17.05 32.10 15.24
CA LYS A 387 -16.87 33.55 15.24
C LYS A 387 -15.98 33.94 16.39
N GLY A 388 -15.31 35.09 16.27
CA GLY A 388 -14.40 35.59 17.30
C GLY A 388 -15.01 35.77 18.71
N SER A 389 -16.34 35.79 18.84
CA SER A 389 -17.09 35.84 20.10
C SER A 389 -17.34 34.48 20.75
N ASP A 390 -17.15 33.38 20.01
CA ASP A 390 -17.62 32.05 20.39
C ASP A 390 -16.50 31.18 20.99
N LEU A 391 -15.27 31.71 21.06
CA LEU A 391 -14.13 31.06 21.68
C LEU A 391 -14.28 31.03 23.21
N LYS A 392 -13.99 29.88 23.81
CA LYS A 392 -13.92 29.78 25.27
C LYS A 392 -12.78 30.66 25.81
N PRO A 393 -12.88 31.18 27.04
CA PRO A 393 -11.76 31.82 27.70
C PRO A 393 -10.58 30.84 27.74
N ARG A 394 -9.38 31.36 27.53
CA ARG A 394 -8.15 30.56 27.61
C ARG A 394 -7.97 30.08 29.04
N SER A 395 -7.70 28.79 29.21
CA SER A 395 -7.33 28.25 30.51
C SER A 395 -5.99 28.82 30.96
N GLU A 396 -5.90 29.19 32.23
CA GLU A 396 -4.65 29.66 32.85
C GLU A 396 -3.54 28.60 32.82
N LYS A 397 -3.88 27.34 32.55
CA LYS A 397 -2.92 26.24 32.49
C LYS A 397 -2.32 26.01 31.11
N VAL A 398 -2.99 26.46 30.03
CA VAL A 398 -2.61 26.14 28.64
C VAL A 398 -1.70 27.23 28.08
N HIS A 399 -0.40 26.96 28.05
CA HIS A 399 0.61 27.92 27.58
C HIS A 399 1.15 27.57 26.20
N ARG A 400 1.09 28.53 25.27
CA ARG A 400 1.68 28.41 23.92
C ARG A 400 3.17 28.76 23.92
N GLU A 401 3.50 29.81 24.66
CA GLU A 401 4.84 30.34 24.94
C GLU A 401 4.73 30.99 26.34
N LEU A 402 5.70 30.74 27.23
CA LEU A 402 5.72 31.33 28.58
C LEU A 402 6.51 32.66 28.54
N GLY A 403 5.87 33.77 28.90
CA GLY A 403 6.57 35.04 29.11
C GLY A 403 7.38 35.05 30.41
N LEU A 404 8.40 35.91 30.52
CA LEU A 404 9.28 36.01 31.71
C LEU A 404 8.51 36.20 33.04
N GLU A 405 7.44 36.98 33.04
CA GLU A 405 6.61 37.23 34.23
C GLU A 405 5.76 36.00 34.61
N GLU A 406 5.30 35.23 33.63
CA GLU A 406 4.56 33.98 33.83
C GLU A 406 5.50 32.84 34.22
N LEU A 407 6.74 32.81 33.72
CA LEU A 407 7.77 31.87 34.17
C LEU A 407 8.03 32.00 35.67
N ILE A 408 8.09 33.23 36.18
CA ILE A 408 8.25 33.52 37.62
C ILE A 408 7.01 33.07 38.42
N LYS A 409 5.82 33.19 37.83
CA LYS A 409 4.57 32.72 38.45
C LYS A 409 4.50 31.19 38.49
N VAL A 410 4.87 30.52 37.40
CA VAL A 410 4.91 29.05 37.30
C VAL A 410 5.97 28.46 38.23
N THR A 411 7.15 29.07 38.36
CA THR A 411 8.14 28.65 39.38
C THR A 411 7.57 28.78 40.80
N GLY A 412 6.82 29.85 41.08
CA GLY A 412 6.19 30.05 42.39
C GLY A 412 5.04 29.07 42.66
N GLU A 413 4.21 28.76 41.67
CA GLU A 413 3.11 27.80 41.80
C GLU A 413 3.62 26.34 41.95
N VAL A 414 4.74 26.00 41.30
CA VAL A 414 5.42 24.70 41.47
C VAL A 414 6.03 24.58 42.86
N ASP A 415 6.66 25.63 43.39
CA ASP A 415 7.19 25.70 44.78
C ASP A 415 6.08 25.52 45.84
N GLU A 416 4.84 25.90 45.55
CA GLU A 416 3.70 25.68 46.46
C GLU A 416 3.16 24.24 46.41
N HIS A 417 3.37 23.52 45.30
CA HIS A 417 2.87 22.16 45.10
C HIS A 417 3.91 21.08 45.41
N PHE A 418 5.19 21.44 45.40
CA PHE A 418 6.33 20.55 45.60
C PHE A 418 7.38 21.21 46.48
N ASP A 419 7.87 20.48 47.48
CA ASP A 419 8.93 20.93 48.38
C ASP A 419 10.30 20.86 47.66
N ARG A 420 11.33 21.54 48.18
CA ARG A 420 12.68 21.65 47.56
C ARG A 420 13.40 20.33 47.25
N ASN A 421 12.86 19.21 47.72
CA ASN A 421 13.35 17.85 47.46
C ASN A 421 12.57 17.13 46.35
N GLY A 422 11.62 17.80 45.67
CA GLY A 422 10.73 17.21 44.67
C GLY A 422 9.57 16.39 45.25
N GLU A 423 9.31 16.51 46.56
CA GLU A 423 8.23 15.77 47.25
C GLU A 423 6.97 16.64 47.40
N ARG A 424 5.79 16.04 47.22
CA ARG A 424 4.53 16.73 46.95
C ARG A 424 3.79 17.21 48.20
N CYS A 425 3.19 18.41 48.14
CA CYS A 425 2.37 18.99 49.22
C CYS A 425 0.84 18.80 49.07
N GLN A 426 0.30 18.44 47.88
CA GLN A 426 -1.15 18.27 47.66
C GLN A 426 -1.56 16.93 47.02
N THR A 427 -2.75 16.40 47.36
CA THR A 427 -3.25 15.05 46.99
C THR A 427 -4.34 15.07 45.90
N GLY A 428 -3.97 15.26 44.63
CA GLY A 428 -4.90 15.15 43.48
C GLY A 428 -4.28 14.47 42.25
N PRO A 429 -5.03 14.04 41.23
CA PRO A 429 -4.45 13.57 39.97
C PRO A 429 -3.73 14.73 39.26
N VAL A 430 -2.53 14.48 38.71
CA VAL A 430 -1.71 15.49 37.99
C VAL A 430 -2.09 15.44 36.51
N SER A 431 -2.41 16.59 35.91
CA SER A 431 -2.73 16.65 34.48
C SER A 431 -1.44 16.64 33.62
N PRO A 432 -1.50 16.21 32.35
CA PRO A 432 -0.35 16.26 31.43
C PRO A 432 0.25 17.66 31.27
N LEU A 433 -0.62 18.66 31.32
CA LEU A 433 -0.27 20.05 31.20
C LEU A 433 0.51 20.58 32.43
N ASP A 434 0.11 20.19 33.64
CA ASP A 434 0.80 20.58 34.88
C ASP A 434 2.27 20.06 34.90
N ARG A 435 2.52 18.89 34.28
CA ARG A 435 3.84 18.26 34.17
C ARG A 435 4.73 18.85 33.08
N GLU A 436 4.15 19.28 31.96
CA GLU A 436 4.91 20.01 30.95
C GLU A 436 5.41 21.35 31.50
N LEU A 437 4.59 22.02 32.33
CA LEU A 437 5.02 23.19 33.10
C LEU A 437 6.17 22.86 34.07
N GLU A 438 6.10 21.76 34.83
CA GLU A 438 7.19 21.29 35.71
C GLU A 438 8.51 21.07 34.95
N ARG A 439 8.45 20.45 33.77
CA ARG A 439 9.63 20.21 32.92
C ARG A 439 10.25 21.51 32.42
N ILE A 440 9.43 22.47 32.01
CA ILE A 440 9.90 23.78 31.57
C ILE A 440 10.57 24.52 32.74
N THR A 441 9.97 24.49 33.94
CA THR A 441 10.55 25.06 35.16
C THR A 441 11.91 24.43 35.50
N SER A 442 12.01 23.10 35.47
CA SER A 442 13.27 22.38 35.74
C SER A 442 14.39 22.75 34.75
N LEU A 443 14.04 22.92 33.47
CA LEU A 443 14.99 23.36 32.45
C LEU A 443 15.49 24.80 32.69
N ILE A 444 14.62 25.66 33.21
CA ILE A 444 14.95 27.05 33.54
C ILE A 444 15.86 27.13 34.77
N GLU A 445 15.57 26.34 35.81
CA GLU A 445 16.42 26.23 37.00
C GLU A 445 17.82 25.71 36.66
N ALA A 446 17.92 24.67 35.84
CA ALA A 446 19.21 24.15 35.38
C ALA A 446 20.00 25.21 34.59
N SER A 447 19.33 25.92 33.68
CA SER A 447 19.94 26.98 32.87
C SER A 447 20.39 28.19 33.71
N THR A 448 19.62 28.56 34.75
CA THR A 448 19.99 29.66 35.67
C THR A 448 21.11 29.27 36.64
N GLN A 449 21.17 28.02 37.09
CA GLN A 449 22.29 27.50 37.89
C GLN A 449 23.59 27.48 37.07
N ASP A 450 23.53 27.04 35.81
CA ASP A 450 24.68 27.05 34.90
C ASP A 450 25.21 28.47 34.65
N LEU A 451 24.33 29.46 34.49
CA LEU A 451 24.71 30.88 34.35
C LEU A 451 25.39 31.42 35.62
N SER A 452 24.88 31.09 36.82
CA SER A 452 25.47 31.52 38.09
C SER A 452 26.82 30.86 38.40
N ALA A 453 27.05 29.64 37.90
CA ALA A 453 28.31 28.91 38.06
C ALA A 453 29.44 29.50 37.19
N VAL A 454 29.09 30.11 36.06
CA VAL A 454 30.05 30.79 35.16
C VAL A 454 30.48 32.14 35.74
N ASP A 455 29.57 32.90 36.36
CA ASP A 455 29.91 34.18 37.02
C ASP A 455 30.80 34.01 38.27
N HIS A 456 30.84 32.82 38.86
CA HIS A 456 31.74 32.50 39.98
C HIS A 456 33.12 31.96 39.56
N GLN A 457 33.42 31.91 38.27
CA GLN A 457 34.72 31.54 37.73
C GLN A 457 35.53 32.73 37.15
N GLU A 458 34.98 33.94 37.13
CA GLU A 458 35.68 35.16 36.67
C GLU A 458 36.18 36.11 37.77
N ASP A 459 36.08 35.74 39.07
CA ASP A 459 36.69 36.48 40.19
C ASP A 459 38.01 35.86 40.72
#